data_AF-A0A0C2FXI8-F1
#
_entry.id   AF-A0A0C2FXI8-F1
#
_cell.length_a   1.000
_cell.length_b   1.000
_cell.length_c   1.000
_cell.angle_alpha   90.00
_cell.angle_beta   90.00
_cell.angle_gamma   90.00
#
_symmetry.space_group_name_H-M   'P 1'
#
loop_
_entity.id
_entity.type
_entity.pdbx_description
1 polymer ?
#
loop_
_entity_poly.entity_id
_entity_poly.type
_entity_poly.pdbx_seq_one_letter_code
_entity_poly.pdbx_strand_id
1 'polypeptide(L)'
;LFTNGTKCIDHVVHLSEQSVIQLPLYAKFVTSLGEKCRHIVVNASCPVVPGVESIYRNHRLLNQISPDLFPPLHPLGWTGLVTQGNELAVNDGIFIKAAPLQRFWMRMGGAGEEPIIADLRDTDIPFTDKAKQLMEDLREDTKKLRASLSEPCEYPKVSFLGTSSAVPSKYRNVSSYLLETSPKAAVLIDVGEGTYGQLRVLLGEEGCNELLCNLHAVFVTHAHQDHMNGLYTVIERRKEAMDASGKAYVPLVLVSNRNVLKPLKTYSMCFCDLQSLVEIVDISRHPITPPA
;
A
#
# COMPACT_ATOMS: atom_id res chain seq x y z
N LEU A 1 -34.30 5.01 -21.88
CA LEU A 1 -34.72 5.29 -20.48
C LEU A 1 -33.96 6.46 -19.80
N PHE A 2 -32.85 6.93 -20.37
CA PHE A 2 -32.24 8.23 -20.02
C PHE A 2 -32.16 9.18 -21.23
N THR A 3 -31.99 8.60 -22.41
CA THR A 3 -31.88 9.25 -23.73
C THR A 3 -33.14 9.97 -24.23
N ASN A 4 -34.24 9.97 -23.46
CA ASN A 4 -35.51 10.59 -23.88
C ASN A 4 -35.64 12.06 -23.39
N GLY A 5 -34.59 12.64 -22.79
CA GLY A 5 -34.52 14.06 -22.42
C GLY A 5 -35.36 14.50 -21.20
N THR A 6 -36.12 13.58 -20.59
CA THR A 6 -37.01 13.90 -19.45
C THR A 6 -36.42 13.62 -18.08
N LYS A 7 -35.25 12.99 -17.99
CA LYS A 7 -34.55 12.67 -16.73
C LYS A 7 -33.09 13.11 -16.85
N CYS A 8 -32.50 13.63 -15.77
CA CYS A 8 -31.08 13.99 -15.67
C CYS A 8 -30.33 13.01 -14.72
N ILE A 9 -29.06 12.74 -15.02
CA ILE A 9 -28.15 11.96 -14.18
C ILE A 9 -27.46 13.02 -13.35
N ASP A 10 -27.60 12.92 -12.04
CA ASP A 10 -27.01 13.90 -11.14
C ASP A 10 -25.52 13.61 -10.93
N HIS A 11 -25.11 12.34 -10.92
CA HIS A 11 -23.74 11.92 -10.63
C HIS A 11 -23.31 10.71 -11.46
N VAL A 12 -22.05 10.70 -11.90
CA VAL A 12 -21.36 9.50 -12.41
C VAL A 12 -20.02 9.34 -11.71
N VAL A 13 -19.70 8.11 -11.32
CA VAL A 13 -18.41 7.75 -10.75
C VAL A 13 -17.57 7.05 -11.81
N HIS A 14 -16.41 7.61 -12.10
CA HIS A 14 -15.46 7.14 -13.10
C HIS A 14 -14.32 6.39 -12.39
N LEU A 15 -14.30 5.06 -12.56
CA LEU A 15 -13.25 4.17 -12.03
C LEU A 15 -12.15 3.86 -13.07
N SER A 16 -12.28 4.39 -14.28
CA SER A 16 -11.35 4.17 -15.37
C SER A 16 -10.02 4.86 -15.12
N GLU A 17 -8.92 4.32 -15.64
CA GLU A 17 -7.61 4.96 -15.61
C GLU A 17 -7.63 6.33 -16.29
N GLN A 18 -6.69 7.19 -15.88
CA GLN A 18 -6.56 8.54 -16.43
C GLN A 18 -6.33 8.53 -17.94
N SER A 19 -5.54 7.58 -18.44
CA SER A 19 -5.29 7.34 -19.86
C SER A 19 -6.57 7.12 -20.67
N VAL A 20 -7.54 6.41 -20.08
CA VAL A 20 -8.85 6.13 -20.69
C VAL A 20 -9.76 7.35 -20.61
N ILE A 21 -9.79 8.04 -19.47
CA ILE A 21 -10.61 9.25 -19.27
C ILE A 21 -10.23 10.35 -20.27
N GLN A 22 -8.95 10.43 -20.64
CA GLN A 22 -8.43 11.41 -21.58
C GLN A 22 -8.73 11.10 -23.06
N LEU A 23 -9.34 9.94 -23.37
CA LEU A 23 -9.66 9.59 -24.75
C LEU A 23 -10.78 10.50 -25.31
N PRO A 24 -10.69 10.92 -26.60
CA PRO A 24 -11.74 11.73 -27.22
C PRO A 24 -13.13 11.07 -27.21
N LEU A 25 -13.18 9.74 -27.28
CA LEU A 25 -14.43 8.99 -27.17
C LEU A 25 -15.04 9.08 -25.76
N TYR A 26 -14.19 9.07 -24.72
CA TYR A 26 -14.63 9.21 -23.34
C TYR A 26 -15.19 10.61 -23.08
N ALA A 27 -14.57 11.66 -23.66
CA ALA A 27 -15.11 13.02 -23.61
C ALA A 27 -16.52 13.11 -24.22
N LYS A 28 -16.77 12.46 -25.37
CA LYS A 28 -18.12 12.39 -25.97
C LYS A 28 -19.12 11.70 -25.06
N PHE A 29 -18.73 10.59 -24.42
CA PHE A 29 -19.56 9.92 -23.43
C PHE A 29 -19.90 10.85 -22.27
N VAL A 30 -18.90 11.54 -21.70
CA VAL A 30 -19.10 12.50 -20.61
C VAL A 30 -20.06 13.62 -21.01
N THR A 31 -19.88 14.24 -22.18
CA THR A 31 -20.80 15.26 -22.70
C THR A 31 -22.22 14.73 -22.89
N SER A 32 -22.39 13.48 -23.29
CA SER A 32 -23.72 12.89 -23.51
C SER A 32 -24.57 12.73 -22.23
N LEU A 33 -23.95 12.85 -21.06
CA LEU A 33 -24.62 12.77 -19.75
C LEU A 33 -25.26 14.10 -19.32
N GLY A 34 -24.98 15.18 -20.06
CA GLY A 34 -25.53 16.52 -19.85
C GLY A 34 -24.75 17.36 -18.85
N GLU A 35 -24.84 18.69 -18.99
CA GLU A 35 -24.03 19.66 -18.23
C GLU A 35 -24.30 19.68 -16.72
N LYS A 36 -25.46 19.15 -16.29
CA LYS A 36 -25.83 19.08 -14.86
C LYS A 36 -25.26 17.85 -14.15
N CYS A 37 -24.72 16.89 -14.89
CA CYS A 37 -24.13 15.68 -14.33
C CYS A 37 -22.80 16.03 -13.64
N ARG A 38 -22.65 15.61 -12.38
CA ARG A 38 -21.40 15.72 -11.64
C ARG A 38 -20.53 14.50 -11.90
N HIS A 39 -19.30 14.73 -12.36
CA HIS A 39 -18.38 13.67 -12.72
C HIS A 39 -17.34 13.47 -11.62
N ILE A 40 -17.43 12.37 -10.88
CA ILE A 40 -16.51 12.03 -9.79
C ILE A 40 -15.50 11.02 -10.31
N VAL A 41 -14.21 11.31 -10.22
CA VAL A 41 -13.12 10.40 -10.60
C VAL A 41 -12.60 9.72 -9.34
N VAL A 42 -12.42 8.40 -9.41
CA VAL A 42 -11.83 7.56 -8.36
C VAL A 42 -10.84 6.61 -9.02
N ASN A 43 -9.61 7.08 -9.21
CA ASN A 43 -8.52 6.33 -9.84
C ASN A 43 -7.15 6.81 -9.31
N ALA A 44 -6.05 6.33 -9.87
CA ALA A 44 -4.69 6.69 -9.46
C ALA A 44 -4.32 8.18 -9.67
N SER A 45 -5.09 8.97 -10.43
CA SER A 45 -4.86 10.41 -10.59
C SER A 45 -5.41 11.26 -9.43
N CYS A 46 -6.15 10.63 -8.52
CA CYS A 46 -6.76 11.28 -7.37
C CYS A 46 -5.72 11.67 -6.30
N PRO A 47 -6.06 12.63 -5.43
CA PRO A 47 -5.21 13.01 -4.31
C PRO A 47 -4.85 11.83 -3.42
N VAL A 48 -3.59 11.76 -3.01
CA VAL A 48 -3.10 10.76 -2.05
C VAL A 48 -3.14 11.37 -0.65
N VAL A 49 -3.97 10.80 0.21
CA VAL A 49 -4.13 11.22 1.62
C VAL A 49 -3.91 9.99 2.50
N PRO A 50 -3.28 10.13 3.68
CA PRO A 50 -3.21 9.07 4.67
C PRO A 50 -4.57 8.42 4.97
N GLY A 51 -4.81 7.22 4.44
CA GLY A 51 -6.13 6.58 4.46
C GLY A 51 -6.52 5.90 5.78
N VAL A 52 -5.56 5.65 6.69
CA VAL A 52 -5.78 4.94 7.96
C VAL A 52 -5.11 5.68 9.10
N GLU A 53 -5.90 6.47 9.84
CA GLU A 53 -5.40 7.41 10.86
C GLU A 53 -4.45 6.75 11.88
N SER A 54 -4.87 5.60 12.41
CA SER A 54 -4.19 4.85 13.46
C SER A 54 -2.79 4.37 13.09
N ILE A 55 -2.55 4.03 11.82
CA ILE A 55 -1.23 3.60 11.37
C ILE A 55 -0.25 4.77 11.50
N TYR A 56 -0.63 5.94 11.00
CA TYR A 56 0.22 7.14 11.06
C TYR A 56 0.41 7.65 12.48
N ARG A 57 -0.65 7.70 13.30
CA ARG A 57 -0.52 8.13 14.71
C ARG A 57 0.39 7.19 15.52
N ASN A 58 0.20 5.89 15.38
CA ASN A 58 1.04 4.91 16.07
C ASN A 58 2.50 4.98 15.57
N HIS A 59 2.70 5.12 14.26
CA HIS A 59 4.05 5.19 13.71
C HIS A 59 4.78 6.49 14.07
N ARG A 60 4.08 7.63 14.16
CA ARG A 60 4.67 8.88 14.68
C ARG A 60 5.11 8.76 16.13
N LEU A 61 4.32 8.09 16.97
CA LEU A 61 4.73 7.77 18.33
C LEU A 61 6.03 6.95 18.34
N LEU A 62 6.10 5.91 17.52
CA LEU A 62 7.29 5.07 17.41
C LEU A 62 8.50 5.85 16.86
N ASN A 63 8.29 6.72 15.87
CA ASN A 63 9.30 7.63 15.34
C ASN A 63 9.83 8.61 16.39
N GLN A 64 8.97 9.17 17.26
CA GLN A 64 9.42 10.02 18.36
C GLN A 64 10.32 9.25 19.35
N ILE A 65 10.04 7.97 19.57
CA ILE A 65 10.85 7.09 20.43
C ILE A 65 12.20 6.79 19.77
N SER A 66 12.20 6.30 18.53
CA SER A 66 13.41 5.93 17.79
C SER A 66 13.26 6.24 16.29
N PRO A 67 13.69 7.46 15.86
CA PRO A 67 13.55 7.89 14.47
C PRO A 67 14.28 6.99 13.48
N ASP A 68 15.39 6.40 13.90
CA ASP A 68 16.23 5.55 13.06
C ASP A 68 15.59 4.18 12.77
N LEU A 69 14.80 3.64 13.71
CA LEU A 69 14.12 2.37 13.54
C LEU A 69 12.75 2.54 12.87
N PHE A 70 12.12 3.69 13.07
CA PHE A 70 10.78 4.00 12.59
C PHE A 70 10.83 5.27 11.74
N PRO A 71 11.26 5.22 10.47
CA PRO A 71 11.34 6.40 9.62
C PRO A 71 9.95 7.00 9.34
N PRO A 72 9.85 8.29 8.97
CA PRO A 72 8.57 8.89 8.59
C PRO A 72 7.88 8.12 7.45
N LEU A 73 6.54 8.06 7.47
CA LEU A 73 5.74 7.39 6.44
C LEU A 73 5.31 8.36 5.33
N HIS A 74 5.17 7.83 4.11
CA HIS A 74 4.62 8.55 2.98
C HIS A 74 3.08 8.64 3.02
N PRO A 75 2.48 9.74 2.54
CA PRO A 75 3.13 10.95 2.03
C PRO A 75 3.85 11.71 3.16
N LEU A 76 5.12 12.07 2.91
CA LEU A 76 5.99 12.66 3.91
C LEU A 76 5.47 14.04 4.34
N GLY A 77 5.61 14.34 5.63
CA GLY A 77 5.25 15.65 6.18
C GLY A 77 3.75 15.96 6.18
N TRP A 78 2.88 14.99 5.85
CA TRP A 78 1.44 15.22 5.91
C TRP A 78 1.00 15.46 7.35
N THR A 79 0.49 16.65 7.65
CA THR A 79 -0.11 17.00 8.94
C THR A 79 -1.41 17.73 8.68
N GLY A 80 -2.48 17.34 9.37
CA GLY A 80 -3.78 17.94 9.09
C GLY A 80 -4.97 17.17 9.63
N LEU A 81 -6.12 17.78 9.43
CA LEU A 81 -7.41 17.20 9.74
C LEU A 81 -8.09 16.85 8.42
N VAL A 82 -8.39 15.57 8.20
CA VAL A 82 -9.31 15.16 7.15
C VAL A 82 -10.71 15.33 7.71
N THR A 83 -11.43 16.35 7.27
CA THR A 83 -12.86 16.52 7.55
C THR A 83 -13.69 16.27 6.31
N GLN A 84 -15.00 16.15 6.49
CA GLN A 84 -15.92 16.16 5.38
C GLN A 84 -15.99 17.59 4.79
N GLY A 85 -15.42 17.78 3.61
CA GLY A 85 -15.40 19.06 2.90
C GLY A 85 -14.85 18.91 1.47
N ASN A 86 -15.00 19.92 0.63
CA ASN A 86 -14.40 19.95 -0.72
C ASN A 86 -12.88 20.20 -0.68
N GLU A 87 -12.27 20.31 0.50
CA GLU A 87 -10.88 20.76 0.67
C GLU A 87 -9.85 19.73 0.16
N LEU A 88 -10.18 18.44 0.22
CA LEU A 88 -9.28 17.38 -0.26
C LEU A 88 -9.58 16.93 -1.69
N ALA A 89 -10.85 17.02 -2.12
CA ALA A 89 -11.20 16.73 -3.49
C ALA A 89 -10.65 17.83 -4.42
N VAL A 90 -10.04 17.42 -5.53
CA VAL A 90 -9.47 18.38 -6.48
C VAL A 90 -10.40 18.52 -7.67
N ASN A 91 -10.81 19.75 -7.97
CA ASN A 91 -11.55 20.06 -9.21
C ASN A 91 -10.57 20.10 -10.38
N ASP A 92 -10.87 19.32 -11.43
CA ASP A 92 -10.10 19.24 -12.67
C ASP A 92 -11.07 19.39 -13.85
N GLY A 93 -11.34 20.65 -14.21
CA GLY A 93 -12.37 21.01 -15.19
C GLY A 93 -13.76 20.56 -14.74
N ILE A 94 -14.37 19.67 -15.51
CA ILE A 94 -15.71 19.09 -15.21
C ILE A 94 -15.64 17.92 -14.22
N PHE A 95 -14.45 17.43 -13.92
CA PHE A 95 -14.23 16.30 -13.02
C PHE A 95 -13.93 16.77 -11.59
N ILE A 96 -14.40 15.99 -10.64
CA ILE A 96 -14.05 16.07 -9.23
C ILE A 96 -13.21 14.83 -8.91
N LYS A 97 -11.91 15.00 -8.68
CA LYS A 97 -11.03 13.91 -8.24
C LYS A 97 -11.24 13.68 -6.75
N ALA A 98 -11.88 12.57 -6.41
CA ALA A 98 -12.19 12.23 -5.03
C ALA A 98 -10.92 11.88 -4.24
N ALA A 99 -10.77 12.46 -3.06
CA ALA A 99 -9.77 12.01 -2.09
C ALA A 99 -10.29 10.77 -1.31
N PRO A 100 -9.38 9.97 -0.71
CA PRO A 100 -9.77 8.95 0.26
C PRO A 100 -10.70 9.52 1.35
N LEU A 101 -11.65 8.70 1.80
CA LEU A 101 -12.64 9.06 2.83
C LEU A 101 -13.63 10.18 2.46
N GLN A 102 -13.58 10.72 1.23
CA GLN A 102 -14.57 11.69 0.76
C GLN A 102 -15.96 11.06 0.62
N ARG A 103 -17.00 11.73 1.16
CA ARG A 103 -18.40 11.34 0.96
C ARG A 103 -19.11 12.27 -0.03
N PHE A 104 -19.90 11.67 -0.90
CA PHE A 104 -20.73 12.38 -1.89
C PHE A 104 -22.20 12.02 -1.68
N TRP A 105 -23.04 13.04 -1.48
CA TRP A 105 -24.48 12.86 -1.37
C TRP A 105 -25.09 12.73 -2.76
N MET A 106 -25.39 11.50 -3.17
CA MET A 106 -25.94 11.20 -4.50
C MET A 106 -27.47 11.21 -4.54
N ARG A 107 -28.14 11.47 -3.42
CA ARG A 107 -29.61 11.58 -3.31
C ARG A 107 -30.00 12.92 -2.70
N MET A 108 -31.08 13.50 -3.21
CA MET A 108 -31.71 14.70 -2.66
C MET A 108 -32.17 14.44 -1.22
N GLY A 109 -31.86 15.37 -0.30
CA GLY A 109 -32.32 15.31 1.09
C GLY A 109 -31.39 14.62 2.09
N GLY A 110 -30.17 14.25 1.70
CA GLY A 110 -29.13 13.83 2.65
C GLY A 110 -28.67 15.01 3.51
N ALA A 111 -29.33 15.24 4.64
CA ALA A 111 -28.90 16.16 5.68
C ALA A 111 -28.54 15.36 6.93
N GLY A 112 -27.31 15.53 7.41
CA GLY A 112 -26.77 14.83 8.58
C GLY A 112 -25.37 14.32 8.28
N GLU A 113 -24.35 15.12 8.63
CA GLU A 113 -22.99 14.61 8.66
C GLU A 113 -22.78 13.90 10.00
N GLU A 114 -22.41 12.62 9.97
CA GLU A 114 -21.29 12.24 10.81
C GLU A 114 -20.04 12.60 10.01
N PRO A 115 -19.30 13.65 10.41
CA PRO A 115 -18.09 14.00 9.69
C PRO A 115 -17.12 12.81 9.79
N ILE A 116 -16.58 12.37 8.66
CA ILE A 116 -15.33 11.61 8.76
C ILE A 116 -14.29 12.59 9.24
N ILE A 117 -13.76 12.32 10.43
CA ILE A 117 -12.64 13.05 11.01
C ILE A 117 -11.49 12.07 11.10
N ALA A 118 -10.46 12.24 10.27
CA ALA A 118 -9.15 11.64 10.52
C ALA A 118 -8.19 12.73 10.95
N ASP A 119 -7.81 12.73 12.23
CA ASP A 119 -6.93 13.72 12.81
C ASP A 119 -5.49 13.22 12.85
N LEU A 120 -4.68 13.68 11.89
CA LEU A 120 -3.24 13.48 11.89
C LEU A 120 -2.50 14.81 12.05
N ARG A 121 -3.07 15.75 12.78
CA ARG A 121 -2.27 16.83 13.35
C ARG A 121 -1.28 16.23 14.33
N ASP A 122 -0.12 16.86 14.42
CA ASP A 122 0.87 16.43 15.40
C ASP A 122 0.28 16.57 16.80
N THR A 123 0.39 15.48 17.55
CA THR A 123 -0.03 15.44 18.94
C THR A 123 1.24 15.25 19.75
N ASP A 124 1.57 16.21 20.60
CA ASP A 124 2.63 16.03 21.58
C ASP A 124 2.22 14.92 22.53
N ILE A 125 3.04 13.88 22.62
CA ILE A 125 2.78 12.76 23.49
C ILE A 125 3.47 13.04 24.82
N PRO A 126 2.73 13.15 25.93
CA PRO A 126 3.32 13.41 27.23
C PRO A 126 4.05 12.15 27.72
N PHE A 127 5.34 12.06 27.43
CA PHE A 127 6.22 11.05 28.03
C PHE A 127 6.52 11.42 29.48
N THR A 128 6.51 10.43 30.37
CA THR A 128 7.00 10.60 31.75
C THR A 128 8.49 10.93 31.73
N ASP A 129 9.00 11.62 32.76
CA ASP A 129 10.43 11.97 32.83
C ASP A 129 11.32 10.72 32.81
N LYS A 130 10.86 9.62 33.42
CA LYS A 130 11.51 8.31 33.33
C LYS A 130 11.57 7.79 31.88
N ALA A 131 10.49 7.90 31.11
CA ALA A 131 10.48 7.46 29.72
C ALA A 131 11.41 8.32 28.86
N LYS A 132 11.42 9.64 29.06
CA LYS A 132 12.35 10.56 28.37
C LYS A 132 13.81 10.19 28.66
N GLN A 133 14.14 9.90 29.92
CA GLN A 133 15.49 9.47 30.28
C GLN A 133 15.87 8.16 29.58
N LEU A 134 15.01 7.14 29.63
CA LEU A 134 15.28 5.85 28.97
C LEU A 134 15.41 5.97 27.44
N MET A 135 14.66 6.88 26.82
CA MET A 135 14.78 7.19 25.40
C MET A 135 16.13 7.84 25.07
N GLU A 136 16.62 8.73 25.93
CA GLU A 136 17.95 9.34 25.76
C GLU A 136 19.07 8.32 25.97
N ASP A 137 18.95 7.48 27.00
CA ASP A 137 19.89 6.37 27.25
C ASP A 137 19.97 5.45 26.02
N LEU A 138 18.82 5.07 25.44
CA LEU A 138 18.75 4.26 24.22
C LEU A 138 19.44 4.94 23.02
N ARG A 139 19.25 6.25 22.85
CA ARG A 139 19.88 7.01 21.77
C ARG A 139 21.39 7.07 21.95
N GLU A 140 21.86 7.29 23.18
CA GLU A 140 23.27 7.33 23.47
C GLU A 140 23.94 5.97 23.29
N ASP A 141 23.31 4.89 23.75
CA ASP A 141 23.80 3.52 23.55
C ASP A 141 23.84 3.14 22.07
N THR A 142 22.82 3.51 21.30
CA THR A 142 22.78 3.30 19.84
C THR A 142 23.91 4.07 19.15
N LYS A 143 24.16 5.31 19.56
CA LYS A 143 25.25 6.15 19.02
C LYS A 143 26.63 5.56 19.35
N LYS A 144 26.83 5.10 20.59
CA LYS A 144 28.07 4.43 21.03
C LYS A 144 28.31 3.15 20.23
N LEU A 145 27.28 2.33 20.03
CA LEU A 145 27.35 1.13 19.22
C LEU A 145 27.72 1.45 17.77
N ARG A 146 27.09 2.45 17.15
CA ARG A 146 27.43 2.85 15.77
C ARG A 146 28.86 3.38 15.66
N ALA A 147 29.33 4.13 16.65
CA ALA A 147 30.69 4.66 16.65
C ALA A 147 31.77 3.58 16.87
N SER A 148 31.41 2.43 17.45
CA SER A 148 32.34 1.30 17.62
C SER A 148 32.43 0.38 16.39
N LEU A 149 31.52 0.53 15.42
CA LEU A 149 31.57 -0.17 14.15
C LEU A 149 32.60 0.50 13.23
N SER A 150 33.44 -0.31 12.59
CA SER A 150 34.45 0.18 11.64
C SER A 150 33.85 0.73 10.34
N GLU A 151 32.66 0.23 9.96
CA GLU A 151 31.92 0.65 8.79
C GLU A 151 30.41 0.73 9.12
N PRO A 152 29.65 1.62 8.45
CA PRO A 152 28.20 1.66 8.57
C PRO A 152 27.59 0.31 8.15
N CYS A 153 26.93 -0.37 9.10
CA CYS A 153 26.20 -1.60 8.83
C CYS A 153 24.72 -1.28 8.63
N GLU A 154 24.34 -0.94 7.41
CA GLU A 154 22.93 -0.72 7.04
C GLU A 154 22.21 -2.04 6.72
N TYR A 155 22.95 -3.06 6.29
CA TYR A 155 22.42 -4.36 5.87
C TYR A 155 23.03 -5.50 6.69
N PRO A 156 22.28 -6.58 6.95
CA PRO A 156 20.89 -6.79 6.53
C PRO A 156 19.89 -5.94 7.31
N LYS A 157 18.85 -5.45 6.62
CA LYS A 157 17.75 -4.66 7.21
C LYS A 157 16.47 -5.45 7.19
N VAL A 158 15.76 -5.48 8.32
CA VAL A 158 14.43 -6.11 8.43
C VAL A 158 13.39 -5.03 8.65
N SER A 159 12.34 -5.03 7.83
CA SER A 159 11.17 -4.16 7.99
C SER A 159 9.91 -5.00 8.16
N PHE A 160 9.20 -4.75 9.26
CA PHE A 160 7.94 -5.42 9.57
C PHE A 160 6.80 -4.68 8.88
N LEU A 161 6.32 -5.20 7.74
CA LEU A 161 5.25 -4.57 6.97
C LEU A 161 3.87 -4.89 7.55
N GLY A 162 3.74 -6.04 8.21
CA GLY A 162 2.57 -6.34 9.03
C GLY A 162 2.84 -7.48 10.01
N THR A 163 2.17 -7.39 11.15
CA THR A 163 2.43 -8.24 12.34
C THR A 163 1.14 -8.69 13.02
N SER A 164 0.00 -8.54 12.34
CA SER A 164 -1.29 -9.05 12.78
C SER A 164 -1.46 -10.51 12.37
N SER A 165 -2.19 -11.28 13.17
CA SER A 165 -2.57 -12.65 12.87
C SER A 165 -4.00 -12.70 12.35
N ALA A 166 -4.26 -13.55 11.34
CA ALA A 166 -5.54 -13.87 10.73
C ALA A 166 -6.26 -12.71 10.02
N VAL A 167 -6.41 -11.56 10.66
CA VAL A 167 -7.14 -10.40 10.14
C VAL A 167 -6.36 -9.10 10.34
N PRO A 168 -6.45 -8.14 9.40
CA PRO A 168 -5.93 -6.81 9.63
C PRO A 168 -6.71 -6.15 10.76
N SER A 169 -6.01 -5.38 11.58
CA SER A 169 -6.59 -4.59 12.66
C SER A 169 -6.49 -3.10 12.33
N LYS A 170 -7.12 -2.25 13.14
CA LYS A 170 -6.98 -0.80 13.05
C LYS A 170 -5.51 -0.34 13.07
N TYR A 171 -4.61 -1.06 13.75
CA TYR A 171 -3.23 -0.61 14.00
C TYR A 171 -2.16 -1.40 13.26
N ARG A 172 -2.49 -2.58 12.73
CA ARG A 172 -1.52 -3.54 12.20
C ARG A 172 -2.13 -4.29 11.02
N ASN A 173 -1.37 -4.38 9.93
CA ASN A 173 -1.68 -5.26 8.82
C ASN A 173 -1.28 -6.73 9.11
N VAL A 174 -1.72 -7.67 8.29
CA VAL A 174 -1.36 -9.10 8.35
C VAL A 174 0.11 -9.38 7.96
N SER A 175 0.57 -10.62 8.15
CA SER A 175 1.98 -11.03 8.04
C SER A 175 2.66 -10.60 6.73
N SER A 176 3.72 -9.81 6.85
CA SER A 176 4.73 -9.64 5.80
C SER A 176 5.99 -8.99 6.37
N TYR A 177 7.15 -9.54 6.01
CA TYR A 177 8.45 -9.09 6.48
C TYR A 177 9.37 -8.88 5.29
N LEU A 178 9.90 -7.67 5.15
CA LEU A 178 10.89 -7.32 4.15
C LEU A 178 12.28 -7.51 4.73
N LEU A 179 13.11 -8.31 4.06
CA LEU A 179 14.52 -8.47 4.35
C LEU A 179 15.31 -7.92 3.17
N GLU A 180 15.97 -6.79 3.37
CA GLU A 180 16.94 -6.24 2.43
C GLU A 180 18.33 -6.73 2.85
N THR A 181 19.02 -7.44 1.95
CA THR A 181 20.39 -7.94 2.20
C THR A 181 21.46 -7.02 1.62
N SER A 182 21.07 -6.13 0.69
CA SER A 182 21.90 -5.06 0.14
C SER A 182 20.98 -4.02 -0.53
N PRO A 183 21.51 -2.87 -1.00
CA PRO A 183 20.72 -1.87 -1.73
C PRO A 183 20.02 -2.42 -2.99
N LYS A 184 20.49 -3.54 -3.53
CA LYS A 184 19.99 -4.15 -4.77
C LYS A 184 19.42 -5.54 -4.58
N ALA A 185 19.23 -6.00 -3.34
CA ALA A 185 18.71 -7.34 -3.08
C ALA A 185 17.77 -7.34 -1.90
N ALA A 186 16.52 -7.74 -2.15
CA ALA A 186 15.49 -7.90 -1.15
C ALA A 186 14.74 -9.21 -1.33
N VAL A 187 14.20 -9.71 -0.23
CA VAL A 187 13.26 -10.84 -0.19
C VAL A 187 12.09 -10.51 0.73
N LEU A 188 10.93 -11.07 0.45
CA LEU A 188 9.77 -11.02 1.34
C LEU A 188 9.55 -12.39 2.01
N ILE A 189 9.33 -12.38 3.31
CA ILE A 189 8.81 -13.52 4.06
C ILE A 189 7.34 -13.24 4.36
N ASP A 190 6.47 -14.08 3.83
CA ASP A 190 5.03 -13.88 3.71
C ASP A 190 4.63 -12.58 2.98
N VAL A 191 3.46 -12.64 2.35
CA VAL A 191 2.91 -11.56 1.54
C VAL A 191 1.40 -11.52 1.78
N GLY A 192 0.99 -11.18 3.00
CA GLY A 192 -0.41 -10.97 3.35
C GLY A 192 -1.05 -9.84 2.54
N GLU A 193 -2.39 -9.77 2.58
CA GLU A 193 -3.15 -8.69 1.93
C GLU A 193 -2.62 -7.31 2.32
N GLY A 194 -2.55 -6.37 1.38
CA GLY A 194 -2.10 -5.00 1.65
C GLY A 194 -0.57 -4.82 1.74
N THR A 195 0.25 -5.87 1.57
CA THR A 195 1.72 -5.77 1.58
C THR A 195 2.26 -4.71 0.63
N TYR A 196 1.77 -4.64 -0.62
CA TYR A 196 2.15 -3.59 -1.57
C TYR A 196 1.80 -2.18 -1.07
N GLY A 197 0.64 -2.01 -0.44
CA GLY A 197 0.25 -0.73 0.18
C GLY A 197 1.18 -0.34 1.31
N GLN A 198 1.58 -1.29 2.15
CA GLN A 198 2.55 -1.06 3.24
C GLN A 198 3.94 -0.68 2.70
N LEU A 199 4.40 -1.29 1.61
CA LEU A 199 5.63 -0.89 0.92
C LEU A 199 5.55 0.55 0.38
N ARG A 200 4.44 0.92 -0.25
CA ARG A 200 4.20 2.29 -0.75
C ARG A 200 4.17 3.32 0.37
N VAL A 201 3.58 2.99 1.53
CA VAL A 201 3.55 3.86 2.71
C VAL A 201 4.94 3.99 3.34
N LEU A 202 5.75 2.93 3.34
CA LEU A 202 7.09 2.96 3.93
C LEU A 202 8.13 3.65 3.03
N LEU A 203 8.11 3.37 1.71
CA LEU A 203 9.18 3.73 0.77
C LEU A 203 8.79 4.82 -0.24
N GLY A 204 7.52 5.22 -0.24
CA GLY A 204 6.98 6.08 -1.30
C GLY A 204 6.82 5.33 -2.62
N GLU A 205 6.50 6.08 -3.69
CA GLU A 205 6.28 5.48 -5.01
C GLU A 205 7.59 5.05 -5.68
N GLU A 206 8.56 5.96 -5.76
CA GLU A 206 9.85 5.70 -6.40
C GLU A 206 10.63 4.59 -5.67
N GLY A 207 10.75 4.69 -4.34
CA GLY A 207 11.45 3.68 -3.54
C GLY A 207 10.76 2.32 -3.56
N CYS A 208 9.42 2.28 -3.61
CA CYS A 208 8.70 1.01 -3.77
C CYS A 208 8.96 0.37 -5.14
N ASN A 209 8.96 1.17 -6.23
CA ASN A 209 9.27 0.66 -7.57
C ASN A 209 10.71 0.14 -7.68
N GLU A 210 11.66 0.85 -7.08
CA GLU A 210 13.06 0.39 -7.01
C GLU A 210 13.17 -0.92 -6.22
N LEU A 211 12.54 -1.00 -5.03
CA LEU A 211 12.53 -2.21 -4.23
C LEU A 211 11.95 -3.39 -5.00
N LEU A 212 10.83 -3.19 -5.71
CA LEU A 212 10.19 -4.25 -6.50
C LEU A 212 11.12 -4.76 -7.62
N CYS A 213 11.85 -3.86 -8.29
CA CYS A 213 12.87 -4.26 -9.27
C CYS A 213 14.01 -5.09 -8.63
N ASN A 214 14.33 -4.79 -7.37
CA ASN A 214 15.37 -5.46 -6.58
C ASN A 214 14.83 -6.62 -5.73
N LEU A 215 13.54 -6.98 -5.86
CA LEU A 215 12.93 -8.11 -5.17
C LEU A 215 13.30 -9.40 -5.90
N HIS A 216 14.03 -10.28 -5.24
CA HIS A 216 14.57 -11.50 -5.83
C HIS A 216 13.73 -12.74 -5.50
N ALA A 217 13.17 -12.80 -4.28
CA ALA A 217 12.41 -13.95 -3.83
C ALA A 217 11.27 -13.58 -2.89
N VAL A 218 10.26 -14.44 -2.88
CA VAL A 218 9.17 -14.48 -1.91
C VAL A 218 9.13 -15.87 -1.27
N PHE A 219 9.15 -15.91 0.06
CA PHE A 219 9.00 -17.12 0.85
C PHE A 219 7.64 -17.11 1.52
N VAL A 220 6.73 -17.98 1.09
CA VAL A 220 5.42 -18.12 1.74
C VAL A 220 5.49 -19.29 2.72
N THR A 221 5.33 -18.97 4.01
CA THR A 221 5.51 -19.96 5.09
C THR A 221 4.47 -21.08 5.03
N HIS A 222 3.21 -20.74 4.83
CA HIS A 222 2.09 -21.68 4.70
C HIS A 222 0.88 -21.04 4.00
N ALA A 223 -0.13 -21.86 3.68
CA ALA A 223 -1.24 -21.48 2.81
C ALA A 223 -2.46 -20.91 3.55
N HIS A 224 -2.23 -20.15 4.63
CA HIS A 224 -3.28 -19.32 5.22
C HIS A 224 -3.34 -17.96 4.52
N GLN A 225 -4.55 -17.42 4.38
CA GLN A 225 -4.81 -16.25 3.53
C GLN A 225 -4.06 -14.99 3.98
N ASP A 226 -3.91 -14.81 5.28
CA ASP A 226 -3.18 -13.71 5.91
C ASP A 226 -1.66 -13.74 5.64
N HIS A 227 -1.14 -14.82 5.05
CA HIS A 227 0.27 -14.96 4.67
C HIS A 227 0.52 -14.88 3.15
N MET A 228 -0.53 -14.93 2.31
CA MET A 228 -0.33 -15.08 0.86
C MET A 228 -1.26 -14.26 -0.05
N ASN A 229 -2.32 -13.63 0.47
CA ASN A 229 -3.30 -12.94 -0.39
C ASN A 229 -2.73 -11.70 -1.11
N GLY A 230 -1.64 -11.10 -0.61
CA GLY A 230 -0.94 -10.00 -1.28
C GLY A 230 0.00 -10.45 -2.41
N LEU A 231 0.24 -11.75 -2.55
CA LEU A 231 1.18 -12.30 -3.54
C LEU A 231 0.83 -11.86 -4.96
N TYR A 232 -0.45 -11.90 -5.34
CA TYR A 232 -0.90 -11.56 -6.71
C TYR A 232 -0.53 -10.12 -7.07
N THR A 233 -0.86 -9.18 -6.17
CA THR A 233 -0.56 -7.76 -6.34
C THR A 233 0.94 -7.53 -6.37
N VAL A 234 1.74 -8.17 -5.51
CA VAL A 234 3.20 -7.99 -5.52
C VAL A 234 3.84 -8.48 -6.82
N ILE A 235 3.40 -9.62 -7.36
CA ILE A 235 3.92 -10.13 -8.65
C ILE A 235 3.55 -9.17 -9.79
N GLU A 236 2.29 -8.74 -9.85
CA GLU A 236 1.79 -7.82 -10.87
C GLU A 236 2.53 -6.46 -10.81
N ARG A 237 2.59 -5.84 -9.64
CA ARG A 237 3.27 -4.53 -9.47
C ARG A 237 4.77 -4.63 -9.70
N ARG A 238 5.40 -5.76 -9.38
CA ARG A 238 6.80 -6.01 -9.74
C ARG A 238 7.00 -6.06 -11.25
N LYS A 239 6.11 -6.73 -12.00
CA LYS A 239 6.18 -6.75 -13.47
C LYS A 239 6.09 -5.35 -14.05
N GLU A 240 5.14 -4.55 -13.59
CA GLU A 240 4.98 -3.15 -14.00
C GLU A 240 6.24 -2.31 -13.69
N ALA A 241 6.80 -2.44 -12.49
CA ALA A 241 8.02 -1.74 -12.12
C ALA A 241 9.22 -2.14 -12.99
N MET A 242 9.37 -3.44 -13.29
CA MET A 242 10.44 -3.92 -14.17
C MET A 242 10.27 -3.42 -15.61
N ASP A 243 9.06 -3.44 -16.15
CA ASP A 243 8.78 -2.90 -17.49
C ASP A 243 9.10 -1.41 -17.57
N ALA A 244 8.67 -0.63 -16.58
CA ALA A 244 8.96 0.80 -16.49
C ALA A 244 10.47 1.08 -16.34
N SER A 245 11.23 0.17 -15.74
CA SER A 245 12.69 0.31 -15.61
C SER A 245 13.46 0.09 -16.93
N GLY A 246 12.81 -0.46 -17.95
CA GLY A 246 13.44 -0.82 -19.23
C GLY A 246 14.44 -1.99 -19.17
N LYS A 247 14.55 -2.66 -18.01
CA LYS A 247 15.42 -3.83 -17.83
C LYS A 247 14.73 -5.09 -18.35
N ALA A 248 15.53 -6.08 -18.73
CA ALA A 248 15.01 -7.41 -19.06
C ALA A 248 14.30 -8.00 -17.83
N TYR A 249 13.14 -8.64 -18.06
CA TYR A 249 12.40 -9.29 -17.00
C TYR A 249 13.18 -10.46 -16.42
N VAL A 250 13.29 -10.50 -15.10
CA VAL A 250 13.89 -11.61 -14.35
C VAL A 250 12.78 -12.21 -13.49
N PRO A 251 12.47 -13.52 -13.66
CA PRO A 251 11.45 -14.18 -12.87
C PRO A 251 11.68 -14.03 -11.37
N LEU A 252 10.59 -13.77 -10.64
CA LEU A 252 10.63 -13.74 -9.18
C LEU A 252 10.68 -15.17 -8.64
N VAL A 253 11.61 -15.49 -7.75
CA VAL A 253 11.63 -16.81 -7.12
C VAL A 253 10.51 -16.91 -6.09
N LEU A 254 9.57 -17.85 -6.28
CA LEU A 254 8.50 -18.13 -5.33
C LEU A 254 8.76 -19.45 -4.62
N VAL A 255 9.16 -19.37 -3.36
CA VAL A 255 9.33 -20.54 -2.48
C VAL A 255 8.04 -20.76 -1.71
N SER A 256 7.33 -21.84 -2.01
CA SER A 256 6.04 -22.13 -1.37
C SER A 256 5.64 -23.60 -1.52
N ASN A 257 4.58 -24.00 -0.81
CA ASN A 257 4.02 -25.34 -0.94
C ASN A 257 2.90 -25.41 -1.99
N ARG A 258 2.49 -26.63 -2.36
CA ARG A 258 1.41 -26.88 -3.32
C ARG A 258 0.07 -26.18 -3.01
N ASN A 259 -0.24 -25.90 -1.73
CA ASN A 259 -1.48 -25.24 -1.36
C ASN A 259 -1.46 -23.73 -1.63
N VAL A 260 -0.27 -23.11 -1.72
CA VAL A 260 -0.09 -21.73 -2.22
C VAL A 260 -0.14 -21.72 -3.76
N LEU A 261 0.45 -22.71 -4.41
CA LEU A 261 0.51 -22.79 -5.88
C LEU A 261 -0.85 -23.03 -6.55
N LYS A 262 -1.75 -23.80 -5.91
CA LYS A 262 -3.11 -24.06 -6.44
C LYS A 262 -3.90 -22.76 -6.72
N PRO A 263 -4.13 -21.87 -5.74
CA PRO A 263 -4.84 -20.62 -5.99
C PRO A 263 -4.08 -19.68 -6.92
N LEU A 264 -2.73 -19.64 -6.90
CA LEU A 264 -1.94 -18.89 -7.89
C LEU A 264 -2.21 -19.35 -9.32
N LYS A 265 -2.25 -20.67 -9.55
CA LYS A 265 -2.57 -21.23 -10.86
C LYS A 265 -4.01 -20.89 -11.28
N THR A 266 -4.98 -21.03 -10.37
CA THR A 266 -6.37 -20.64 -10.64
C THR A 266 -6.48 -19.17 -11.00
N TYR A 267 -5.82 -18.29 -10.25
CA TYR A 267 -5.78 -16.87 -10.56
C TYR A 267 -5.17 -16.61 -11.95
N SER A 268 -4.06 -17.30 -12.26
CA SER A 268 -3.36 -17.15 -13.53
C SER A 268 -4.20 -17.57 -14.74
N MET A 269 -5.02 -18.62 -14.59
CA MET A 269 -5.92 -19.09 -15.66
C MET A 269 -7.14 -18.17 -15.84
N CYS A 270 -7.61 -17.53 -14.76
CA CYS A 270 -8.87 -16.77 -14.78
C CYS A 270 -8.69 -15.27 -15.03
N PHE A 271 -7.54 -14.68 -14.69
CA PHE A 271 -7.36 -13.22 -14.67
C PHE A 271 -6.15 -12.77 -15.48
N CYS A 272 -4.94 -12.93 -14.95
CA CYS A 272 -3.70 -12.56 -15.64
C CYS A 272 -2.60 -13.58 -15.34
N ASP A 273 -1.77 -13.92 -16.34
CA ASP A 273 -0.78 -15.00 -16.23
C ASP A 273 0.41 -14.62 -15.35
N LEU A 274 0.20 -14.66 -14.03
CA LEU A 274 1.22 -14.43 -13.01
C LEU A 274 2.16 -15.64 -12.85
N GLN A 275 1.72 -16.82 -13.27
CA GLN A 275 2.54 -18.02 -13.17
C GLN A 275 3.77 -17.94 -14.10
N SER A 276 3.62 -17.36 -15.30
CA SER A 276 4.76 -17.12 -16.22
C SER A 276 5.83 -16.16 -15.67
N LEU A 277 5.48 -15.40 -14.63
CA LEU A 277 6.32 -14.35 -14.04
C LEU A 277 7.19 -14.85 -12.88
N VAL A 278 7.02 -16.10 -12.44
CA VAL A 278 7.69 -16.65 -11.27
C VAL A 278 8.44 -17.94 -11.59
N GLU A 279 9.59 -18.13 -10.94
CA GLU A 279 10.28 -19.41 -10.87
C GLU A 279 9.88 -20.11 -9.57
N ILE A 280 9.27 -21.28 -9.66
CA ILE A 280 8.64 -21.94 -8.51
C ILE A 280 9.60 -22.93 -7.85
N VAL A 281 9.86 -22.73 -6.56
CA VAL A 281 10.53 -23.70 -5.69
C VAL A 281 9.46 -24.36 -4.81
N ASP A 282 8.99 -25.54 -5.24
CA ASP A 282 7.97 -26.32 -4.56
C ASP A 282 8.55 -27.12 -3.38
N ILE A 283 8.43 -26.58 -2.18
CA ILE A 283 8.95 -27.22 -0.95
C ILE A 283 8.09 -28.40 -0.47
N SER A 284 6.95 -28.70 -1.12
CA SER A 284 6.16 -29.89 -0.76
C SER A 284 6.80 -31.21 -1.21
N ARG A 285 7.78 -31.15 -2.12
CA ARG A 285 8.46 -32.34 -2.68
C ARG A 285 9.60 -32.87 -1.82
N HIS A 286 9.99 -32.15 -0.78
CA HIS A 286 11.05 -32.53 0.16
C HIS A 286 10.53 -32.48 1.60
N PRO A 287 9.75 -33.47 2.05
CA PRO A 287 9.40 -33.57 3.47
C PRO A 287 10.68 -33.67 4.28
N ILE A 288 10.96 -32.66 5.09
CA ILE A 288 12.11 -32.62 6.02
C ILE A 288 11.90 -33.59 7.20
N THR A 289 10.70 -34.16 7.32
CA THR A 289 10.40 -35.21 8.29
C THR A 289 10.97 -36.54 7.78
N PRO A 290 11.91 -37.17 8.51
CA PRO A 290 12.21 -38.58 8.27
C PRO A 290 10.91 -39.39 8.38
N PRO A 291 10.73 -40.47 7.60
CA PRO A 291 9.61 -41.38 7.83
C PRO A 291 9.66 -41.85 9.28
N ALA A 292 8.51 -41.74 9.97
CA ALA A 292 8.30 -42.28 11.31
C ALA A 292 8.35 -43.82 11.29
#